data_AF-A0A1A8B5M6-F1
#
_entry.id   AF-A0A1A8B5M6-F1
#
_cell.length_a   1.000
_cell.length_b   1.000
_cell.length_c   1.000
_cell.angle_alpha   90.00
_cell.angle_beta   90.00
_cell.angle_gamma   90.00
#
_symmetry.space_group_name_H-M   'P 1'
#
loop_
_entity.id
_entity.type
_entity.pdbx_description
1 polymer ?
#
loop_
_entity_poly.entity_id
_entity_poly.type
_entity_poly.pdbx_seq_one_letter_code
_entity_poly.pdbx_strand_id
1 'polypeptide(L)'
;MMQMNRPEEALSDCIWAQKHMRGNVVIDYRQLGLRFKLYSWQVLYNAAAVYCRMGQWDQAYDVLLSASQEHGAGQVGDINAALDSIERREDLSLLLVPEGVVFRPRKQEVEQLQQKDFLGKAK
;
A
#
# COMPACT_ATOMS: atom_id res chain seq x y z
N MET A 1 -7.21 2.83 -10.76
CA MET A 1 -6.64 2.65 -12.12
C MET A 1 -6.71 1.20 -12.59
N MET A 2 -6.20 0.24 -11.80
CA MET A 2 -6.28 -1.19 -12.18
C MET A 2 -7.70 -1.73 -12.33
N GLN A 3 -8.63 -1.33 -11.46
CA GLN A 3 -10.05 -1.72 -11.56
C GLN A 3 -10.77 -1.08 -12.76
N MET A 4 -10.17 -0.05 -13.36
CA MET A 4 -10.69 0.67 -14.52
C MET A 4 -9.97 0.27 -15.82
N ASN A 5 -9.19 -0.82 -15.79
CA ASN A 5 -8.40 -1.32 -16.92
C ASN A 5 -7.42 -0.28 -17.52
N ARG A 6 -6.77 0.52 -16.65
CA ARG A 6 -5.75 1.53 -17.00
C ARG A 6 -4.41 1.17 -16.33
N PRO A 7 -3.67 0.18 -16.85
CA PRO A 7 -2.49 -0.37 -16.19
C PRO A 7 -1.30 0.60 -16.19
N GLU A 8 -1.11 1.42 -17.23
CA GLU A 8 0.01 2.37 -17.31
C GLU A 8 -0.07 3.44 -16.20
N GLU A 9 -1.28 3.91 -15.92
CA GLU A 9 -1.51 4.88 -14.84
C GLU A 9 -1.39 4.24 -13.47
N ALA A 10 -1.84 2.99 -13.32
CA ALA A 10 -1.61 2.24 -12.10
C ALA A 10 -0.12 2.01 -11.82
N LEU A 11 0.66 1.73 -12.85
CA LEU A 11 2.11 1.59 -12.74
C LEU A 11 2.75 2.92 -12.34
N SER A 12 2.31 4.03 -12.95
CA SER A 12 2.73 5.37 -12.57
C SER A 12 2.45 5.64 -11.09
N ASP A 13 1.23 5.33 -10.60
CA ASP A 13 0.85 5.48 -9.20
C ASP A 13 1.77 4.65 -8.28
N CYS A 14 2.12 3.42 -8.65
CA CYS A 14 3.04 2.59 -7.87
C CYS A 14 4.46 3.18 -7.83
N ILE A 15 4.97 3.66 -8.97
CA ILE A 15 6.28 4.32 -9.04
C ILE A 15 6.29 5.59 -8.18
N TRP A 16 5.22 6.38 -8.24
CA TRP A 16 5.05 7.57 -7.41
C TRP A 16 4.97 7.22 -5.93
N ALA A 17 4.22 6.18 -5.55
CA ALA A 17 4.17 5.71 -4.17
C ALA A 17 5.58 5.32 -3.68
N GLN A 18 6.32 4.51 -4.45
CA GLN A 18 7.67 4.09 -4.13
C GLN A 18 8.63 5.27 -3.94
N LYS A 19 8.56 6.26 -4.85
CA LYS A 19 9.34 7.50 -4.75
C LYS A 19 9.02 8.27 -3.46
N HIS A 20 7.75 8.36 -3.07
CA HIS A 20 7.33 9.05 -1.85
C HIS A 20 7.65 8.27 -0.57
N MET A 21 7.97 6.96 -0.67
CA MET A 21 8.55 6.21 0.45
C MET A 21 9.96 6.66 0.80
N ARG A 22 10.70 7.30 -0.13
CA ARG A 22 12.02 7.90 0.11
C ARG A 22 13.02 6.91 0.74
N GLY A 23 12.98 5.65 0.31
CA GLY A 23 13.84 4.58 0.82
C GLY A 23 13.44 4.02 2.19
N ASN A 24 12.32 4.44 2.78
CA ASN A 24 11.80 3.81 4.00
C ASN A 24 11.14 2.47 3.68
N VAL A 25 11.43 1.44 4.47
CA VAL A 25 10.81 0.11 4.32
C VAL A 25 9.33 0.09 4.67
N VAL A 26 8.87 1.05 5.48
CA VAL A 26 7.47 1.16 5.93
C VAL A 26 7.10 2.61 6.22
N ILE A 27 5.87 3.00 5.84
CA ILE A 27 5.21 4.22 6.31
C ILE A 27 4.06 3.81 7.24
N ASP A 28 4.11 4.28 8.48
CA ASP A 28 3.04 4.08 9.46
C ASP A 28 2.09 5.28 9.47
N TYR A 29 0.90 5.10 8.89
CA TYR A 29 -0.09 6.18 8.80
C TYR A 29 -0.90 6.40 10.09
N ARG A 30 -0.64 5.62 11.17
CA ARG A 30 -1.42 5.73 12.42
C ARG A 30 -1.43 7.14 12.99
N GLN A 31 -0.31 7.87 12.86
CA GLN A 31 -0.16 9.24 13.35
C GLN A 31 -1.04 10.26 12.60
N LEU A 32 -1.39 9.93 11.36
CA LEU A 32 -2.26 10.71 10.48
C LEU A 32 -3.73 10.27 10.58
N GLY A 33 -4.03 9.28 11.44
CA GLY A 33 -5.39 8.81 11.67
C GLY A 33 -5.82 7.62 10.80
N LEU A 34 -4.95 7.08 9.95
CA LEU A 34 -5.22 5.85 9.20
C LEU A 34 -4.51 4.68 9.87
N ARG A 35 -5.26 3.68 10.32
CA ARG A 35 -4.70 2.48 10.99
C ARG A 35 -4.17 1.47 9.96
N PHE A 36 -3.18 1.90 9.19
CA PHE A 36 -2.57 1.12 8.14
C PHE A 36 -1.06 1.39 8.07
N LYS A 37 -0.30 0.35 7.76
CA LYS A 37 1.13 0.46 7.46
C LYS A 37 1.33 0.06 6.01
N LEU A 38 1.91 0.96 5.22
CA LEU A 38 2.31 0.67 3.85
C LEU A 38 3.76 0.22 3.84
N TYR A 39 4.02 -1.01 3.43
CA TYR A 39 5.37 -1.53 3.29
C TYR A 39 5.87 -1.38 1.84
N SER A 40 7.16 -1.11 1.67
CA SER A 40 7.79 -0.88 0.37
C SER A 40 7.64 -2.09 -0.56
N TRP A 41 7.90 -3.28 -0.05
CA TRP A 41 7.70 -4.53 -0.79
C TRP A 41 6.26 -4.69 -1.32
N GLN A 42 5.23 -4.17 -0.64
CA GLN A 42 3.84 -4.26 -1.11
C GLN A 42 3.58 -3.35 -2.31
N VAL A 43 4.25 -2.20 -2.35
CA VAL A 43 4.20 -1.28 -3.51
C VAL A 43 4.91 -1.93 -4.71
N LEU A 44 6.08 -2.51 -4.49
CA LEU A 44 6.83 -3.24 -5.52
C LEU A 44 6.04 -4.47 -6.03
N TYR A 45 5.44 -5.24 -5.12
CA TYR A 45 4.57 -6.36 -5.49
C TYR A 45 3.42 -5.92 -6.38
N ASN A 46 2.72 -4.84 -6.01
CA ASN A 46 1.63 -4.30 -6.84
C ASN A 46 2.13 -3.79 -8.20
N ALA A 47 3.33 -3.20 -8.27
CA ALA A 47 3.94 -2.83 -9.54
C ALA A 47 4.23 -4.07 -10.42
N ALA A 48 4.76 -5.15 -9.84
CA ALA A 48 4.98 -6.42 -10.55
C ALA A 48 3.66 -7.01 -11.08
N ALA A 49 2.59 -6.98 -10.28
CA ALA A 49 1.26 -7.40 -10.72
C ALA A 49 0.72 -6.54 -11.87
N VAL A 50 1.02 -5.23 -11.90
CA VAL A 50 0.67 -4.35 -13.03
C VAL A 50 1.45 -4.72 -14.29
N TYR A 51 2.76 -4.96 -14.16
CA TYR A 51 3.59 -5.43 -15.27
C TYR A 51 3.11 -6.75 -15.86
N CYS A 52 2.65 -7.70 -15.03
CA CYS A 52 2.04 -8.95 -15.48
C CYS A 52 0.84 -8.69 -16.41
N ARG A 53 -0.06 -7.79 -16.01
CA ARG A 53 -1.24 -7.42 -16.83
C ARG A 53 -0.89 -6.72 -18.13
N MET A 54 0.26 -6.05 -18.19
CA MET A 54 0.80 -5.44 -19.40
C MET A 54 1.55 -6.45 -20.29
N GLY A 55 1.69 -7.71 -19.86
CA GLY A 55 2.47 -8.75 -20.53
C GLY A 55 3.99 -8.54 -20.41
N GLN A 56 4.43 -7.66 -19.51
CA GLN A 56 5.83 -7.29 -19.29
C GLN A 56 6.46 -8.18 -18.20
N TRP A 57 6.60 -9.47 -18.50
CA TRP A 57 7.01 -10.50 -17.53
C TRP A 57 8.41 -10.30 -16.95
N ASP A 58 9.40 -9.92 -17.76
CA ASP A 58 10.77 -9.72 -17.29
C ASP A 58 10.84 -8.58 -16.26
N GLN A 59 10.12 -7.48 -16.53
CA GLN A 59 10.02 -6.34 -15.60
C GLN A 59 9.26 -6.71 -14.32
N ALA A 60 8.21 -7.54 -14.44
CA ALA A 60 7.50 -8.05 -13.28
C ALA A 60 8.42 -8.88 -12.38
N TYR A 61 9.23 -9.76 -12.98
CA TYR A 61 10.17 -10.63 -12.26
C TYR A 61 11.24 -9.81 -11.53
N ASP A 62 11.90 -8.86 -12.21
CA ASP A 62 12.96 -8.04 -11.62
C ASP A 62 12.45 -7.20 -10.43
N VAL A 63 11.24 -6.64 -10.56
CA VAL A 63 10.61 -5.84 -9.51
C VAL A 63 10.21 -6.71 -8.32
N LEU A 64 9.65 -7.90 -8.57
CA LEU A 64 9.26 -8.81 -7.50
C LEU A 64 10.48 -9.40 -6.78
N LEU A 65 11.57 -9.66 -7.50
CA LEU A 65 12.84 -10.08 -6.92
C LEU A 65 13.40 -9.00 -5.99
N SER A 66 13.33 -7.73 -6.39
CA SER A 66 13.71 -6.60 -5.53
C SER A 66 12.85 -6.54 -4.27
N ALA A 67 11.53 -6.79 -4.39
CA ALA A 67 10.62 -6.86 -3.24
C ALA A 67 11.00 -7.98 -2.26
N SER A 68 11.43 -9.15 -2.77
CA SER A 68 11.88 -10.29 -1.97
C SER A 68 13.08 -9.96 -1.08
N GLN A 69 14.00 -9.13 -1.58
CA GLN A 69 15.20 -8.72 -0.83
C GLN A 69 14.86 -7.78 0.34
N GLU A 70 13.85 -6.93 0.19
CA GLU A 70 13.36 -6.05 1.26
C GLU A 70 12.51 -6.80 2.30
N HIS A 71 11.81 -7.84 1.86
CA HIS A 71 10.91 -8.66 2.65
C HIS A 71 11.70 -9.71 3.43
N GLY A 72 12.26 -9.31 4.59
CA GLY A 72 13.03 -10.20 5.46
C GLY A 72 12.34 -11.56 5.73
N ALA A 73 13.15 -12.58 6.01
CA ALA A 73 12.86 -14.04 5.97
C ALA A 73 11.54 -14.57 6.63
N GLY A 74 10.81 -13.77 7.41
CA GLY A 74 9.67 -14.24 8.21
C GLY A 74 8.32 -14.32 7.49
N GLN A 75 8.15 -13.71 6.31
CA GLN A 75 6.89 -13.71 5.54
C GLN A 75 7.09 -14.09 4.05
N VAL A 76 8.26 -14.64 3.70
CA VAL A 76 8.75 -14.92 2.32
C VAL A 76 7.90 -15.90 1.51
N GLY A 77 7.03 -16.69 2.14
CA GLY A 77 6.25 -17.72 1.47
C GLY A 77 5.36 -17.20 0.32
N ASP A 78 4.83 -15.99 0.46
CA ASP A 78 3.91 -15.40 -0.54
C ASP A 78 4.65 -14.86 -1.77
N ILE A 79 5.89 -14.36 -1.60
CA ILE A 79 6.67 -13.78 -2.71
C ILE A 79 7.23 -14.87 -3.63
N ASN A 80 7.72 -15.99 -3.08
CA ASN A 80 8.23 -17.09 -3.91
C ASN A 80 7.12 -17.71 -4.77
N ALA A 81 5.92 -17.89 -4.19
CA ALA A 81 4.76 -18.36 -4.96
C ALA A 81 4.39 -17.37 -6.08
N ALA A 82 4.51 -16.06 -5.83
CA ALA A 82 4.27 -15.05 -6.86
C ALA A 82 5.36 -15.07 -7.96
N LEU A 83 6.63 -15.33 -7.63
CA LEU A 83 7.69 -15.52 -8.64
C LEU A 83 7.39 -16.72 -9.54
N ASP A 84 7.03 -17.86 -8.96
CA ASP A 84 6.63 -19.06 -9.71
C ASP A 84 5.44 -18.78 -10.65
N SER A 85 4.47 -17.98 -10.21
CA SER A 85 3.32 -17.57 -11.03
C SER A 85 3.74 -16.70 -12.23
N ILE A 86 4.68 -15.76 -12.04
CA ILE A 86 5.23 -14.94 -13.14
C ILE A 86 5.93 -15.84 -14.16
N GLU A 87 6.72 -16.83 -13.73
CA GLU A 87 7.40 -17.77 -14.64
C GLU A 87 6.40 -18.56 -15.49
N ARG A 88 5.24 -18.90 -14.93
CA ARG A 88 4.13 -19.56 -15.62
C ARG A 88 3.27 -18.60 -16.45
N ARG A 89 3.60 -17.30 -16.43
CA ARG A 89 2.84 -16.23 -17.09
C ARG A 89 1.40 -16.11 -16.57
N GLU A 90 1.24 -16.30 -15.27
CA GLU A 90 -0.03 -16.14 -14.56
C GLU A 90 -0.10 -14.74 -13.93
N ASP A 91 -1.27 -14.12 -14.01
CA ASP A 91 -1.50 -12.80 -13.41
C ASP A 91 -1.48 -12.88 -11.88
N LEU A 92 -0.86 -11.89 -11.25
CA LEU A 92 -0.84 -11.75 -9.79
C LEU A 92 -2.08 -11.01 -9.27
N SER A 93 -2.57 -11.42 -8.10
CA SER A 93 -3.62 -10.74 -7.36
C SER A 93 -3.10 -9.46 -6.70
N LEU A 94 -3.80 -8.33 -6.82
CA LEU A 94 -3.38 -7.08 -6.18
C LEU A 94 -3.54 -7.10 -4.66
N LEU A 95 -2.57 -6.50 -3.96
CA LEU A 95 -2.68 -6.18 -2.54
C LEU A 95 -3.49 -4.89 -2.37
N LEU A 96 -4.61 -4.99 -1.66
CA LEU A 96 -5.54 -3.88 -1.44
C LEU A 96 -5.54 -3.46 0.03
N VAL A 97 -5.81 -2.17 0.26
CA VAL A 97 -6.16 -1.70 1.60
C VAL A 97 -7.52 -2.32 1.98
N PRO A 98 -7.65 -2.95 3.17
CA PRO A 98 -8.91 -3.56 3.56
C PRO A 98 -10.08 -2.57 3.60
N GLU A 99 -11.28 -3.06 3.30
CA GLU A 99 -12.49 -2.25 3.37
C GLU A 99 -12.72 -1.69 4.79
N GLY A 100 -13.26 -0.47 4.87
CA GLY A 100 -13.51 0.21 6.15
C GLY A 100 -12.27 0.80 6.85
N VAL A 101 -11.08 0.62 6.28
CA VAL A 101 -9.85 1.30 6.71
C VAL A 101 -9.80 2.69 6.09
N VAL A 102 -10.17 3.69 6.89
CA VAL A 102 -10.23 5.10 6.49
C VAL A 102 -9.46 5.97 7.48
N PHE A 103 -9.07 7.16 7.04
CA PHE A 103 -8.54 8.20 7.91
C PHE A 103 -9.62 8.60 8.91
N ARG A 104 -9.25 8.65 10.20
CA ARG A 104 -10.12 9.06 11.30
C ARG A 104 -9.45 10.17 12.10
N PRO A 105 -10.21 11.17 12.58
CA PRO A 105 -9.68 12.16 13.53
C PRO A 105 -9.10 11.49 14.78
N ARG A 106 -8.24 12.20 15.49
CA ARG A 106 -7.63 11.64 16.70
C ARG A 106 -8.72 11.46 17.77
N LYS A 107 -8.62 10.38 18.55
CA LYS A 107 -9.57 10.13 19.65
C LYS A 107 -9.74 11.33 20.57
N GLN A 108 -8.64 12.02 20.90
CA GLN A 108 -8.65 13.21 21.74
C GLN A 108 -9.43 14.38 21.13
N GLU A 109 -9.38 14.58 19.81
CA GLU A 109 -10.15 15.62 19.12
C GLU A 109 -11.65 15.28 19.10
N VAL A 110 -11.99 14.00 18.96
CA VAL A 110 -13.38 13.52 19.00
C VAL A 110 -13.94 13.56 20.43
N GLU A 111 -13.15 13.19 21.43
CA GLU A 111 -13.55 13.20 22.85
C GLU A 111 -13.75 14.64 23.38
N GLN A 112 -13.01 15.61 22.86
CA GLN A 112 -13.19 17.04 23.18
C GLN A 112 -14.44 17.68 22.54
N LEU A 113 -15.19 16.95 21.69
CA LEU A 113 -16.49 17.40 21.19
C LEU A 113 -17.60 17.34 22.26
N GLN A 114 -17.31 16.84 23.46
CA GLN A 114 -18.26 16.96 24.57
C GLN A 114 -18.68 18.42 24.76
N GLN A 115 -19.98 18.62 24.97
CA GLN A 115 -20.64 19.92 25.06
C GLN A 115 -19.91 20.83 26.06
N LYS A 116 -18.99 21.65 25.57
CA LYS A 116 -18.45 22.76 26.36
C LYS A 116 -19.53 23.81 26.42
N ASP A 117 -19.93 24.19 27.62
CA ASP A 117 -20.79 25.35 27.82
C ASP A 117 -19.96 26.61 27.48
N PHE A 118 -20.12 27.10 26.26
CA PHE A 118 -19.44 28.29 25.76
C PHE A 118 -20.12 29.60 26.19
N LEU A 119 -21.30 29.51 26.81
CA LEU A 119 -21.99 30.66 27.38
C LEU A 119 -21.40 30.92 28.76
N GLY A 120 -20.41 31.83 28.81
CA GLY A 120 -19.85 32.33 30.06
C GLY A 120 -20.97 32.76 31.02
N LYS A 121 -20.92 32.29 32.27
CA LYS A 121 -21.91 32.67 33.27
C LYS A 121 -21.72 34.16 33.60
N ALA A 122 -22.78 34.93 33.46
CA ALA A 122 -22.82 36.33 33.87
C ALA A 122 -22.51 36.43 35.38
N LYS A 123 -21.76 37.47 35.75
CA LYS A 123 -21.29 37.72 37.13
C LYS A 123 -22.33 38.50 37.93
#